data_AF-A0A4U6U4U1-F1
#
_entry.id   AF-A0A4U6U4U1-F1
#
_cell.length_a   1.000
_cell.length_b   1.000
_cell.length_c   1.000
_cell.angle_alpha   90.00
_cell.angle_beta   90.00
_cell.angle_gamma   90.00
#
_symmetry.space_group_name_H-M   'P 1'
#
loop_
_entity.id
_entity.type
_entity.pdbx_description
1 polymer ?
#
loop_
_entity_poly.entity_id
_entity_poly.type
_entity_poly.pdbx_seq_one_letter_code
_entity_poly.pdbx_strand_id
1 'polypeptide(L)'
;MTTWYELRSRLQKDQTIDKAAQRQLEKEKEHWRKVLFRIVCIVKFLAKHNLAFRGTNSKLYEDSNGNFLGLVEMLAEFDPIIQEHIRCITSEETQAHYLNFKIQNELIHLLASAINLNLTLCDMAKTCSKAKDFFGIIQRIYTTFANSTKKWQILKDNISRLTLKLVSATRWESRVESVKAIRFQCTKIQEALLHVFDVDNDPKTSSEAKGLANNELGEYEFIVAIVIWYEVLYAVNLVSKHLQAKDILIDVAIEKVEGLISFFKDYRET
;
A
#
# COMPACT_ATOMS: atom_id res chain seq x y z
N MET A 1 -23.27 -38.63 -5.79
CA MET A 1 -22.72 -37.69 -4.78
C MET A 1 -21.45 -38.24 -4.11
N THR A 2 -21.31 -39.56 -3.95
CA THR A 2 -20.14 -40.26 -3.39
C THR A 2 -18.85 -40.12 -4.21
N THR A 3 -18.92 -40.11 -5.54
CA THR A 3 -17.75 -39.99 -6.43
C THR A 3 -16.97 -38.68 -6.28
N TRP A 4 -17.66 -37.57 -6.01
CA TRP A 4 -17.02 -36.26 -5.80
C TRP A 4 -16.33 -36.16 -4.43
N TYR A 5 -16.95 -36.73 -3.39
CA TYR A 5 -16.33 -36.83 -2.07
C TYR A 5 -15.12 -37.77 -2.10
N GLU A 6 -15.20 -38.87 -2.84
CA GLU A 6 -14.08 -39.78 -3.04
C GLU A 6 -12.93 -39.09 -3.81
N LEU A 7 -13.22 -38.39 -4.92
CA LEU A 7 -12.22 -37.64 -5.68
C LEU A 7 -11.54 -36.56 -4.83
N ARG A 8 -12.31 -35.78 -4.07
CA ARG A 8 -11.78 -34.76 -3.14
C ARG A 8 -10.91 -35.38 -2.04
N SER A 9 -11.34 -36.51 -1.49
CA SER A 9 -10.58 -37.27 -0.49
C SER A 9 -9.28 -37.83 -1.07
N ARG A 10 -9.30 -38.32 -2.32
CA ARG A 10 -8.11 -38.82 -3.03
C ARG A 10 -7.16 -37.69 -3.47
N LEU A 11 -7.68 -36.51 -3.81
CA LEU A 11 -6.87 -35.30 -4.03
C LEU A 11 -6.17 -34.86 -2.74
N GLN A 12 -6.88 -34.85 -1.60
CA GLN A 12 -6.28 -34.53 -0.31
C GLN A 12 -5.28 -35.57 0.19
N LYS A 13 -5.49 -36.85 -0.17
CA LYS A 13 -4.63 -37.97 0.23
C LYS A 13 -3.53 -38.29 -0.78
N ASP A 14 -3.43 -37.52 -1.88
CA ASP A 14 -2.41 -37.72 -2.89
C ASP A 14 -2.53 -39.15 -3.48
N GLN A 15 -3.72 -39.61 -3.90
CA GLN A 15 -4.03 -41.01 -4.29
C GLN A 15 -4.68 -41.12 -5.69
N THR A 16 -4.52 -40.10 -6.53
CA THR A 16 -5.09 -40.04 -7.87
C THR A 16 -4.10 -40.53 -8.94
N ILE A 17 -4.58 -40.80 -10.16
CA ILE A 17 -3.76 -41.28 -11.30
C ILE A 17 -2.73 -40.21 -11.72
N ASP A 18 -3.10 -38.94 -11.59
CA ASP A 18 -2.29 -37.75 -11.88
C ASP A 18 -1.34 -37.37 -10.74
N LYS A 19 -1.30 -38.11 -9.62
CA LYS A 19 -0.39 -37.88 -8.48
C LYS A 19 1.06 -37.68 -8.92
N ALA A 20 1.55 -38.46 -9.88
CA ALA A 20 2.90 -38.32 -10.40
C ALA A 20 3.10 -36.98 -11.12
N ALA A 21 2.14 -36.58 -11.97
CA ALA A 21 2.16 -35.30 -12.67
C ALA A 21 2.01 -34.12 -11.70
N GLN A 22 1.13 -34.23 -10.70
CA GLN A 22 0.93 -33.18 -9.69
C GLN A 22 2.15 -33.00 -8.81
N ARG A 23 2.83 -34.08 -8.43
CA ARG A 23 4.12 -34.02 -7.73
C ARG A 23 5.20 -33.35 -8.57
N GLN A 24 5.24 -33.62 -9.87
CA GLN A 24 6.19 -32.98 -10.77
C GLN A 24 5.92 -31.47 -10.87
N LEU A 25 4.65 -31.09 -11.01
CA LEU A 25 4.22 -29.70 -11.08
C LEU A 25 4.52 -28.93 -9.78
N GLU A 26 4.30 -29.54 -8.61
CA GLU A 26 4.65 -28.90 -7.33
C GLU A 26 6.17 -28.77 -7.15
N LYS A 27 6.96 -29.74 -7.63
CA LYS A 27 8.43 -29.61 -7.64
C LYS A 27 8.89 -28.45 -8.53
N GLU A 28 8.30 -28.28 -9.70
CA GLU A 28 8.60 -27.16 -10.61
C GLU A 28 8.20 -25.82 -10.00
N LYS A 29 7.01 -25.72 -9.39
CA LYS A 29 6.60 -24.51 -8.65
C LYS A 29 7.60 -24.17 -7.55
N GLU A 30 8.03 -25.16 -6.78
CA GLU A 30 8.97 -24.96 -5.69
C GLU A 30 10.35 -24.53 -6.19
N HIS A 31 10.81 -25.12 -7.30
CA HIS A 31 12.03 -24.68 -7.98
C HIS A 31 11.92 -23.21 -8.42
N TRP A 32 10.84 -22.84 -9.11
CA TRP A 32 10.60 -21.47 -9.56
C TRP A 32 10.51 -20.46 -8.42
N ARG A 33 9.86 -20.82 -7.30
CA ARG A 33 9.85 -19.98 -6.08
C ARG A 33 11.25 -19.72 -5.56
N LYS A 34 12.09 -20.75 -5.52
CA LYS A 34 13.49 -20.64 -5.07
C LYS A 34 14.33 -19.77 -6.00
N VAL A 35 14.13 -19.88 -7.32
CA VAL A 35 14.78 -19.03 -8.33
C VAL A 35 14.34 -17.57 -8.15
N LEU A 36 13.03 -17.31 -8.13
CA LEU A 36 12.47 -15.96 -7.98
C LEU A 36 12.91 -15.28 -6.69
N PHE A 37 12.97 -16.01 -5.57
CA PHE A 37 13.43 -15.47 -4.30
C PHE A 37 14.84 -14.87 -4.41
N ARG A 38 15.76 -15.58 -5.07
CA ARG A 38 17.14 -15.14 -5.26
C ARG A 38 17.24 -13.97 -6.23
N ILE A 39 16.46 -13.99 -7.32
CA ILE A 39 16.35 -12.85 -8.24
C ILE A 39 15.90 -11.60 -7.47
N VAL A 40 14.87 -11.71 -6.62
CA VAL A 40 14.40 -10.60 -5.78
C VAL A 40 15.49 -10.14 -4.81
N CYS A 41 16.28 -11.04 -4.24
CA CYS A 41 17.43 -10.67 -3.41
C CYS A 41 18.47 -9.83 -4.17
N ILE A 42 18.79 -10.19 -5.41
CA ILE A 42 19.70 -9.41 -6.28
C ILE A 42 19.10 -8.02 -6.56
N VAL A 43 17.83 -7.95 -6.92
CA VAL A 43 17.12 -6.66 -7.17
C VAL A 43 17.18 -5.78 -5.92
N LYS A 44 16.89 -6.35 -4.74
CA LYS A 44 16.98 -5.64 -3.46
C LYS A 44 18.40 -5.14 -3.18
N PHE A 45 19.42 -5.96 -3.41
CA PHE A 45 20.81 -5.58 -3.20
C PHE A 45 21.21 -4.40 -4.10
N LEU A 46 20.99 -4.49 -5.40
CA LEU A 46 21.36 -3.44 -6.35
C LEU A 46 20.64 -2.13 -6.06
N ALA A 47 19.34 -2.19 -5.77
CA ALA A 47 18.58 -1.00 -5.41
C ALA A 47 19.02 -0.43 -4.06
N LYS A 48 19.40 -1.26 -3.08
CA LYS A 48 19.91 -0.82 -1.77
C LYS A 48 21.18 0.02 -1.90
N HIS A 49 22.06 -0.41 -2.81
CA HIS A 49 23.36 0.21 -3.02
C HIS A 49 23.37 1.24 -4.16
N ASN A 50 22.20 1.59 -4.71
CA ASN A 50 22.04 2.50 -5.85
C ASN A 50 22.93 2.14 -7.05
N LEU A 51 23.10 0.83 -7.28
CA LEU A 51 23.93 0.30 -8.37
C LEU A 51 23.10 0.21 -9.65
N ALA A 52 23.70 0.55 -10.78
CA ALA A 52 23.09 0.35 -12.08
C ALA A 52 22.79 -1.14 -12.29
N PHE A 53 21.56 -1.47 -12.68
CA PHE A 53 21.17 -2.87 -12.89
C PHE A 53 21.72 -3.42 -14.20
N ARG A 54 21.77 -2.56 -15.23
CA ARG A 54 21.96 -2.93 -16.62
C ARG A 54 23.30 -2.43 -17.14
N GLY A 55 23.85 -3.19 -18.07
CA GLY A 55 24.92 -2.72 -18.94
C GLY A 55 24.40 -2.51 -20.36
N THR A 56 25.31 -2.36 -21.31
CA THR A 56 25.00 -2.24 -22.75
C THR A 56 24.61 -3.58 -23.37
N ASN A 57 24.90 -4.68 -22.70
CA ASN A 57 24.55 -6.04 -23.08
C ASN A 57 23.52 -6.64 -22.10
N SER A 58 22.71 -7.58 -22.58
CA SER A 58 21.69 -8.27 -21.77
C SER A 58 21.83 -9.78 -21.81
N LYS A 59 22.99 -10.30 -22.21
CA LYS A 59 23.29 -11.73 -22.30
C LYS A 59 24.20 -12.16 -21.15
N LEU A 60 23.99 -13.38 -20.67
CA LEU A 60 24.84 -13.99 -19.64
C LEU A 60 26.24 -14.27 -20.19
N TYR A 61 27.25 -14.10 -19.35
CA TYR A 61 28.67 -14.33 -19.62
C TYR A 61 29.27 -13.53 -20.79
N GLU A 62 28.60 -12.45 -21.20
CA GLU A 62 29.16 -11.50 -22.15
C GLU A 62 29.57 -10.20 -21.45
N ASP A 63 30.59 -9.52 -21.98
CA ASP A 63 31.06 -8.26 -21.43
C ASP A 63 29.95 -7.19 -21.41
N SER A 64 30.00 -6.35 -20.38
CA SER A 64 29.05 -5.24 -20.18
C SER A 64 27.59 -5.69 -20.07
N ASN A 65 27.33 -6.87 -19.52
CA ASN A 65 25.99 -7.41 -19.21
C ASN A 65 25.28 -6.73 -18.00
N GLY A 66 26.02 -5.92 -17.24
CA GLY A 66 25.52 -5.15 -16.11
C GLY A 66 25.55 -5.89 -14.77
N ASN A 67 25.42 -5.14 -13.69
CA ASN A 67 25.58 -5.69 -12.34
C ASN A 67 24.53 -6.75 -11.97
N PHE A 68 23.33 -6.69 -12.55
CA PHE A 68 22.30 -7.71 -12.31
C PHE A 68 22.72 -9.08 -12.83
N LEU A 69 23.15 -9.17 -14.09
CA LEU A 69 23.58 -10.43 -14.67
C LEU A 69 24.91 -10.90 -14.06
N GLY A 70 25.85 -9.99 -13.79
CA GLY A 70 27.09 -10.33 -13.08
C GLY A 70 26.85 -10.91 -11.67
N LEU A 71 25.85 -10.42 -10.93
CA LEU A 71 25.48 -11.01 -9.63
C LEU A 71 24.79 -12.37 -9.77
N VAL A 72 23.98 -12.57 -10.82
CA VAL A 72 23.38 -13.89 -11.13
C VAL A 72 24.49 -14.90 -11.45
N GLU A 73 25.49 -14.50 -12.24
CA GLU A 73 26.64 -15.32 -12.60
C GLU A 73 27.48 -15.68 -11.38
N MET A 74 27.78 -14.71 -10.52
CA MET A 74 28.49 -14.96 -9.25
C MET A 74 27.70 -15.89 -8.33
N LEU A 75 26.38 -15.69 -8.20
CA LEU A 75 25.53 -16.59 -7.43
C LEU A 75 25.53 -18.02 -7.97
N ALA A 76 25.63 -18.20 -9.29
CA ALA A 76 25.68 -19.52 -9.91
C ALA A 76 26.93 -20.33 -9.55
N GLU A 77 28.02 -19.69 -9.12
CA GLU A 77 29.22 -20.39 -8.67
C GLU A 77 29.01 -21.13 -7.33
N PHE A 78 28.06 -20.66 -6.52
CA PHE A 78 27.85 -21.14 -5.15
C PHE A 78 26.44 -21.69 -4.87
N ASP A 79 25.44 -21.30 -5.65
CA ASP A 79 24.04 -21.67 -5.45
C ASP A 79 23.56 -22.67 -6.52
N PRO A 80 23.30 -23.94 -6.14
CA PRO A 80 22.90 -24.98 -7.09
C PRO A 80 21.58 -24.70 -7.82
N ILE A 81 20.69 -23.90 -7.23
CA ILE A 81 19.40 -23.57 -7.85
C ILE A 81 19.61 -22.57 -9.00
N ILE A 82 20.45 -21.56 -8.80
CA ILE A 82 20.80 -20.60 -9.85
C ILE A 82 21.70 -21.25 -10.90
N GLN A 83 22.63 -22.11 -10.49
CA GLN A 83 23.46 -22.88 -11.41
C GLN A 83 22.59 -23.70 -12.38
N GLU A 84 21.62 -24.46 -11.86
CA GLU A 84 20.70 -25.23 -12.70
C GLU A 84 19.82 -24.33 -13.57
N HIS A 85 19.35 -23.20 -13.03
CA HIS A 85 18.57 -22.21 -13.79
C HIS A 85 19.37 -21.66 -14.98
N ILE A 86 20.64 -21.31 -14.79
CA ILE A 86 21.52 -20.87 -15.87
C ILE A 86 21.76 -21.99 -16.88
N ARG A 87 22.03 -23.22 -16.41
CA ARG A 87 22.20 -24.38 -17.29
C ARG A 87 21.01 -24.53 -18.24
N CYS A 88 19.79 -24.47 -17.71
CA CYS A 88 18.54 -24.56 -18.47
C CYS A 88 18.34 -23.40 -19.47
N ILE A 89 18.87 -22.22 -19.18
CA ILE A 89 18.84 -21.07 -20.10
C ILE A 89 19.81 -21.31 -21.25
N THR A 90 21.04 -21.72 -20.93
CA THR A 90 22.09 -21.94 -21.93
C THR A 90 21.80 -23.14 -22.84
N SER A 91 21.07 -24.15 -22.35
CA SER A 91 20.62 -25.29 -23.15
C SER A 91 19.30 -25.06 -23.88
N GLU A 92 18.72 -23.86 -23.83
CA GLU A 92 17.42 -23.49 -24.42
C GLU A 92 16.23 -24.35 -23.92
N GLU A 93 16.40 -25.06 -22.80
CA GLU A 93 15.35 -25.87 -22.16
C GLU A 93 14.26 -25.01 -21.52
N THR A 94 14.56 -23.74 -21.19
CA THR A 94 13.62 -22.81 -20.55
C THR A 94 13.38 -21.56 -21.39
N GLN A 95 12.13 -21.37 -21.81
CA GLN A 95 11.71 -20.20 -22.58
C GLN A 95 11.49 -18.94 -21.70
N ALA A 96 11.12 -19.11 -20.43
CA ALA A 96 10.82 -18.02 -19.51
C ALA A 96 11.84 -17.97 -18.37
N HIS A 97 12.92 -17.19 -18.55
CA HIS A 97 14.06 -17.23 -17.64
C HIS A 97 14.07 -16.14 -16.55
N TYR A 98 13.14 -15.18 -16.58
CA TYR A 98 12.96 -14.12 -15.57
C TYR A 98 14.17 -13.19 -15.31
N LEU A 99 15.24 -13.29 -16.09
CA LEU A 99 16.42 -12.39 -15.99
C LEU A 99 16.30 -11.15 -16.88
N ASN A 100 15.31 -11.11 -17.76
CA ASN A 100 15.11 -10.02 -18.72
C ASN A 100 14.85 -8.68 -18.01
N PHE A 101 15.34 -7.60 -18.60
CA PHE A 101 15.15 -6.23 -18.11
C PHE A 101 13.68 -5.84 -17.86
N LYS A 102 12.73 -6.41 -18.61
CA LYS A 102 11.29 -6.21 -18.39
C LYS A 102 10.83 -6.77 -17.05
N ILE A 103 11.29 -7.97 -16.70
CA ILE A 103 10.98 -8.61 -15.42
C ILE A 103 11.68 -7.87 -14.29
N GLN A 104 12.92 -7.41 -14.49
CA GLN A 104 13.59 -6.54 -13.51
C GLN A 104 12.74 -5.29 -13.22
N ASN A 105 12.25 -4.60 -14.25
CA ASN A 105 11.35 -3.46 -14.09
C ASN A 105 10.06 -3.83 -13.34
N GLU A 106 9.43 -4.95 -13.70
CA GLU A 106 8.22 -5.42 -13.04
C GLU A 106 8.48 -5.70 -11.55
N LEU A 107 9.57 -6.39 -11.20
CA LEU A 107 9.96 -6.65 -9.83
C LEU A 107 10.26 -5.36 -9.07
N ILE A 108 10.94 -4.39 -9.68
CA ILE A 108 11.18 -3.06 -9.10
C ILE A 108 9.85 -2.35 -8.84
N HIS A 109 8.93 -2.37 -9.81
CA HIS A 109 7.61 -1.78 -9.66
C HIS A 109 6.77 -2.49 -8.59
N LEU A 110 6.82 -3.81 -8.51
CA LEU A 110 6.13 -4.61 -7.50
C LEU A 110 6.69 -4.33 -6.11
N LEU A 111 8.01 -4.26 -5.96
CA LEU A 111 8.67 -3.86 -4.71
C LEU A 111 8.28 -2.43 -4.32
N ALA A 112 8.31 -1.49 -5.28
CA ALA A 112 7.87 -0.11 -5.05
C ALA A 112 6.37 -0.03 -4.68
N SER A 113 5.54 -0.87 -5.29
CA SER A 113 4.10 -0.94 -5.01
C SER A 113 3.80 -1.59 -3.66
N ALA A 114 4.57 -2.60 -3.26
CA ALA A 114 4.48 -3.19 -1.92
C ALA A 114 4.95 -2.23 -0.83
N ILE A 115 5.90 -1.35 -1.16
CA ILE A 115 6.33 -0.23 -0.30
C ILE A 115 5.28 0.90 -0.31
N ASN A 116 4.34 0.92 -1.25
CA ASN A 116 3.30 1.94 -1.34
C ASN A 116 2.20 1.71 -0.27
N LEU A 117 2.54 2.05 0.97
CA LEU A 117 1.70 2.03 2.18
C LEU A 117 0.32 2.67 1.97
N ASN A 118 0.18 3.53 0.95
CA ASN A 118 -1.09 4.17 0.60
C ASN A 118 -2.16 3.15 0.15
N LEU A 119 -1.79 2.05 -0.54
CA LEU A 119 -2.74 1.03 -0.99
C LEU A 119 -3.30 0.23 0.19
N THR A 120 -2.41 -0.23 1.08
CA THR A 120 -2.80 -0.98 2.29
C THR A 120 -3.79 -0.20 3.15
N LEU A 121 -3.58 1.11 3.32
CA LEU A 121 -4.48 1.97 4.08
C LEU A 121 -5.83 2.20 3.39
N CYS A 122 -5.86 2.31 2.06
CA CYS A 122 -7.10 2.36 1.31
C CYS A 122 -7.93 1.10 1.51
N ASP A 123 -7.29 -0.06 1.53
CA ASP A 123 -7.97 -1.33 1.77
C ASP A 123 -8.46 -1.45 3.23
N MET A 124 -7.67 -0.99 4.20
CA MET A 124 -8.10 -0.91 5.61
C MET A 124 -9.35 -0.02 5.78
N ALA A 125 -9.37 1.17 5.18
CA ALA A 125 -10.51 2.07 5.26
C ALA A 125 -11.77 1.53 4.55
N LYS A 126 -11.60 0.70 3.50
CA LYS A 126 -12.70 0.09 2.75
C LYS A 126 -13.23 -1.21 3.35
N THR A 127 -12.49 -1.86 4.23
CA THR A 127 -12.88 -3.14 4.84
C THR A 127 -13.69 -2.96 6.12
N CYS A 128 -13.48 -1.85 6.84
CA CYS A 128 -14.20 -1.53 8.08
C CYS A 128 -15.42 -0.63 7.80
N SER A 129 -16.62 -1.00 8.27
CA SER A 129 -17.83 -0.17 8.16
C SER A 129 -17.68 1.16 8.90
N LYS A 130 -17.24 1.12 10.17
CA LYS A 130 -16.99 2.32 10.98
C LYS A 130 -16.01 3.30 10.31
N ALA A 131 -15.01 2.77 9.62
CA ALA A 131 -14.07 3.59 8.85
C ALA A 131 -14.72 4.28 7.65
N LYS A 132 -15.59 3.57 6.93
CA LYS A 132 -16.36 4.17 5.82
C LYS A 132 -17.24 5.30 6.31
N ASP A 133 -17.95 5.10 7.42
CA ASP A 133 -18.84 6.09 8.01
C ASP A 133 -18.04 7.32 8.45
N PHE A 134 -16.94 7.10 9.18
CA PHE A 134 -16.02 8.16 9.57
C PHE A 134 -15.52 8.99 8.37
N PHE A 135 -14.94 8.37 7.35
CA PHE A 135 -14.45 9.10 6.16
C PHE A 135 -15.60 9.73 5.35
N GLY A 136 -16.81 9.15 5.41
CA GLY A 136 -18.02 9.72 4.87
C GLY A 136 -18.40 11.06 5.53
N ILE A 137 -18.35 11.11 6.86
CA ILE A 137 -18.59 12.36 7.63
C ILE A 137 -17.55 13.41 7.26
N ILE A 138 -16.26 13.08 7.26
CA ILE A 138 -15.17 14.00 6.86
C ILE A 138 -15.42 14.58 5.45
N GLN A 139 -15.85 13.75 4.51
CA GLN A 139 -16.16 14.16 3.14
C GLN A 139 -17.40 15.05 3.06
N ARG A 140 -18.45 14.76 3.85
CA ARG A 140 -19.67 15.57 3.93
C ARG A 140 -19.36 16.97 4.48
N ILE A 141 -18.57 17.06 5.56
CA ILE A 141 -18.09 18.35 6.10
C ILE A 141 -17.40 19.17 5.00
N TYR A 142 -16.43 18.58 4.30
CA TYR A 142 -15.74 19.27 3.21
C TYR A 142 -16.71 19.77 2.14
N THR A 143 -17.65 18.92 1.73
CA THR A 143 -18.58 19.18 0.62
C THR A 143 -19.57 20.30 0.99
N THR A 144 -20.06 20.34 2.24
CA THR A 144 -20.92 21.40 2.76
C THR A 144 -20.30 22.78 2.58
N PHE A 145 -18.99 22.93 2.83
CA PHE A 145 -18.30 24.20 2.64
C PHE A 145 -17.85 24.43 1.19
N ALA A 146 -17.35 23.41 0.50
CA ALA A 146 -16.74 23.55 -0.82
C ALA A 146 -17.75 23.85 -1.94
N ASN A 147 -19.03 23.50 -1.75
CA ASN A 147 -20.08 23.72 -2.76
C ASN A 147 -20.50 25.19 -2.93
N SER A 148 -20.01 26.11 -2.10
CA SER A 148 -20.33 27.53 -2.20
C SER A 148 -19.18 28.41 -1.74
N THR A 149 -18.85 29.42 -2.54
CA THR A 149 -17.82 30.42 -2.19
C THR A 149 -18.18 31.18 -0.91
N LYS A 150 -19.47 31.43 -0.67
CA LYS A 150 -19.95 32.07 0.57
C LYS A 150 -19.72 31.15 1.79
N LYS A 151 -20.05 29.86 1.68
CA LYS A 151 -19.84 28.88 2.76
C LYS A 151 -18.34 28.67 3.03
N TRP A 152 -17.54 28.64 1.97
CA TRP A 152 -16.08 28.58 2.10
C TRP A 152 -15.49 29.81 2.80
N GLN A 153 -16.08 30.99 2.58
CA GLN A 153 -15.69 32.19 3.31
C GLN A 153 -16.07 32.09 4.80
N ILE A 154 -17.29 31.64 5.12
CA ILE A 154 -17.70 31.36 6.51
C ILE A 154 -16.69 30.43 7.20
N LEU A 155 -16.27 29.36 6.53
CA LEU A 155 -15.24 28.47 7.05
C LEU A 155 -13.95 29.22 7.35
N LYS A 156 -13.42 30.00 6.38
CA LYS A 156 -12.18 30.77 6.53
C LYS A 156 -12.23 31.81 7.65
N ASP A 157 -13.39 32.41 7.87
CA ASP A 157 -13.56 33.42 8.92
C ASP A 157 -13.52 32.79 10.32
N ASN A 158 -13.87 31.50 10.44
CA ASN A 158 -13.85 30.75 11.69
C ASN A 158 -12.52 30.01 11.96
N ILE A 159 -11.85 29.51 10.91
CA ILE A 159 -10.59 28.74 11.05
C ILE A 159 -9.36 29.62 10.87
N SER A 160 -8.32 29.39 11.69
CA SER A 160 -7.17 30.30 11.75
C SER A 160 -5.86 29.72 11.21
N ARG A 161 -5.75 28.39 10.96
CA ARG A 161 -4.47 27.77 10.55
C ARG A 161 -4.55 26.61 9.55
N LEU A 162 -5.52 25.70 9.65
CA LEU A 162 -5.56 24.51 8.80
C LEU A 162 -6.83 24.48 7.95
N THR A 163 -6.70 24.58 6.63
CA THR A 163 -7.85 24.51 5.72
C THR A 163 -8.32 23.08 5.52
N LEU A 164 -9.64 22.87 5.46
CA LEU A 164 -10.21 21.58 5.09
C LEU A 164 -9.72 21.14 3.71
N LYS A 165 -9.48 19.83 3.57
CA LYS A 165 -9.07 19.18 2.33
C LYS A 165 -10.10 18.15 1.92
N LEU A 166 -10.22 17.94 0.62
CA LEU A 166 -11.03 16.86 0.05
C LEU A 166 -10.42 15.51 0.44
N VAL A 167 -11.26 14.54 0.81
CA VAL A 167 -10.81 13.16 1.01
C VAL A 167 -10.54 12.55 -0.37
N SER A 168 -9.27 12.45 -0.75
CA SER A 168 -8.89 11.86 -2.04
C SER A 168 -8.79 10.35 -1.95
N ALA A 169 -9.37 9.64 -2.94
CA ALA A 169 -9.17 8.21 -3.11
C ALA A 169 -7.73 7.83 -3.49
N THR A 170 -7.01 8.73 -4.16
CA THR A 170 -5.70 8.46 -4.77
C THR A 170 -4.53 9.17 -4.08
N ARG A 171 -4.79 10.21 -3.27
CA ARG A 171 -3.75 11.01 -2.61
C ARG A 171 -3.92 11.00 -1.10
N TRP A 172 -3.25 10.07 -0.42
CA TRP A 172 -3.40 9.84 1.02
C TRP A 172 -2.95 11.02 1.89
N GLU A 173 -1.93 11.78 1.45
CA GLU A 173 -1.56 13.03 2.12
C GLU A 173 -2.75 13.97 2.30
N SER A 174 -3.66 14.01 1.32
CA SER A 174 -4.90 14.79 1.41
C SER A 174 -5.77 14.33 2.56
N ARG A 175 -5.86 13.02 2.82
CA ARG A 175 -6.68 12.47 3.91
C ARG A 175 -6.09 12.76 5.28
N VAL A 176 -4.76 12.67 5.42
CA VAL A 176 -4.06 13.05 6.65
C VAL A 176 -4.35 14.51 6.96
N GLU A 177 -4.23 15.40 5.98
CA GLU A 177 -4.51 16.82 6.15
C GLU A 177 -6.01 17.11 6.39
N SER A 178 -6.94 16.38 5.77
CA SER A 178 -8.38 16.48 6.05
C SER A 178 -8.69 16.15 7.51
N VAL A 179 -8.20 15.00 7.99
CA VAL A 179 -8.42 14.55 9.38
C VAL A 179 -7.73 15.47 10.37
N LYS A 180 -6.50 15.90 10.08
CA LYS A 180 -5.73 16.86 10.88
C LYS A 180 -6.48 18.20 11.04
N ALA A 181 -7.01 18.75 9.94
CA ALA A 181 -7.72 20.02 9.98
C ALA A 181 -8.94 19.97 10.91
N ILE A 182 -9.66 18.85 10.91
CA ILE A 182 -10.84 18.64 11.76
C ILE A 182 -10.44 18.34 13.21
N ARG A 183 -9.47 17.45 13.45
CA ARG A 183 -9.01 17.09 14.81
C ARG A 183 -8.60 18.31 15.62
N PHE A 184 -7.84 19.23 15.02
CA PHE A 184 -7.27 20.39 15.73
C PHE A 184 -8.17 21.63 15.73
N GLN A 185 -9.29 21.62 15.01
CA GLN A 185 -10.21 22.76 14.93
C GLN A 185 -11.68 22.34 14.99
N CYS A 186 -11.97 21.22 15.67
CA CYS A 186 -13.31 20.61 15.68
C CYS A 186 -14.40 21.61 16.10
N THR A 187 -14.19 22.31 17.23
CA THR A 187 -15.12 23.33 17.74
C THR A 187 -15.36 24.47 16.75
N LYS A 188 -14.31 24.99 16.12
CA LYS A 188 -14.42 26.07 15.13
C LYS A 188 -15.17 25.62 13.87
N ILE A 189 -15.00 24.36 13.48
CA ILE A 189 -15.72 23.77 12.35
C ILE A 189 -17.18 23.56 12.71
N GLN A 190 -17.46 23.15 13.94
CA GLN A 190 -18.82 23.03 14.47
C GLN A 190 -19.53 24.40 14.46
N GLU A 191 -18.88 25.46 14.96
CA GLU A 191 -19.38 26.84 14.91
C GLU A 191 -19.64 27.31 13.46
N ALA A 192 -18.71 27.04 12.55
CA ALA A 192 -18.88 27.37 11.14
C ALA A 192 -20.06 26.62 10.49
N LEU A 193 -20.31 25.36 10.86
CA LEU A 193 -21.45 24.58 10.39
C LEU A 193 -22.78 25.14 10.94
N LEU A 194 -22.81 25.55 12.21
CA LEU A 194 -23.99 26.20 12.79
C LEU A 194 -24.29 27.54 12.10
N HIS A 195 -23.26 28.31 11.76
CA HIS A 195 -23.46 29.54 10.99
C HIS A 195 -23.99 29.27 9.56
N VAL A 196 -23.56 28.16 8.92
CA VAL A 196 -24.15 27.73 7.65
C VAL A 196 -25.62 27.33 7.82
N PHE A 197 -25.98 26.66 8.92
CA PHE A 197 -27.37 26.33 9.22
C PHE A 197 -28.26 27.58 9.31
N ASP A 198 -27.77 28.65 9.97
CA ASP A 198 -28.55 29.88 10.18
C ASP A 198 -28.69 30.75 8.92
N VAL A 199 -27.69 30.74 8.03
CA VAL A 199 -27.61 31.70 6.89
C VAL A 199 -28.01 31.08 5.55
N ASP A 200 -27.95 29.75 5.39
CA ASP A 200 -28.23 29.11 4.11
C ASP A 200 -29.72 28.87 3.87
N ASN A 201 -30.22 29.35 2.73
CA ASN A 201 -31.64 29.23 2.36
C ASN A 201 -32.02 27.84 1.82
N ASP A 202 -31.06 26.97 1.50
CA ASP A 202 -31.34 25.62 1.00
C ASP A 202 -31.64 24.67 2.18
N PRO A 203 -32.88 24.13 2.31
CA PRO A 203 -33.25 23.29 3.45
C PRO A 203 -32.39 22.03 3.56
N LYS A 204 -31.91 21.49 2.43
CA LYS A 204 -31.05 20.31 2.41
C LYS A 204 -29.68 20.60 3.03
N THR A 205 -29.03 21.69 2.62
CA THR A 205 -27.74 22.06 3.20
C THR A 205 -27.87 22.50 4.65
N SER A 206 -28.91 23.26 4.99
CA SER A 206 -29.15 23.71 6.36
C SER A 206 -29.35 22.52 7.32
N SER A 207 -30.22 21.56 6.97
CA SER A 207 -30.42 20.34 7.78
C SER A 207 -29.15 19.48 7.89
N GLU A 208 -28.41 19.33 6.80
CA GLU A 208 -27.12 18.62 6.76
C GLU A 208 -26.08 19.28 7.68
N ALA A 209 -25.92 20.60 7.61
CA ALA A 209 -24.97 21.35 8.42
C ALA A 209 -25.29 21.23 9.92
N LYS A 210 -26.56 21.32 10.29
CA LYS A 210 -27.02 21.10 11.66
C LYS A 210 -26.79 19.66 12.13
N GLY A 211 -27.06 18.68 11.27
CA GLY A 211 -26.80 17.26 11.55
C GLY A 211 -25.32 17.01 11.84
N LEU A 212 -24.43 17.48 10.95
CA LEU A 212 -22.98 17.36 11.12
C LEU A 212 -22.50 18.02 12.41
N ALA A 213 -22.99 19.22 12.72
CA ALA A 213 -22.57 19.97 13.90
C ALA A 213 -23.05 19.36 15.23
N ASN A 214 -24.32 18.96 15.32
CA ASN A 214 -24.93 18.57 16.59
C ASN A 214 -24.90 17.06 16.84
N ASN A 215 -24.96 16.26 15.77
CA ASN A 215 -25.18 14.83 15.89
C ASN A 215 -23.98 14.01 15.46
N GLU A 216 -23.01 14.55 14.71
CA GLU A 216 -21.91 13.72 14.18
C GLU A 216 -20.56 14.13 14.78
N LEU A 217 -20.21 15.42 14.75
CA LEU A 217 -18.92 15.89 15.27
C LEU A 217 -18.73 15.70 16.78
N GLY A 218 -19.83 15.73 17.53
CA GLY A 218 -19.83 15.57 19.00
C GLY A 218 -20.03 14.14 19.47
N GLU A 219 -20.30 13.19 18.58
CA GLU A 219 -20.53 11.81 18.97
C GLU A 219 -19.24 11.15 19.46
N TYR A 220 -19.37 10.36 20.53
CA TYR A 220 -18.25 9.62 21.10
C TYR A 220 -17.55 8.74 20.06
N GLU A 221 -18.31 8.07 19.19
CA GLU A 221 -17.75 7.23 18.13
C GLU A 221 -16.89 8.04 17.15
N PHE A 222 -17.34 9.24 16.76
CA PHE A 222 -16.57 10.11 15.86
C PHE A 222 -15.31 10.65 16.54
N ILE A 223 -15.40 11.05 17.81
CA ILE A 223 -14.25 11.55 18.58
C ILE A 223 -13.18 10.46 18.73
N VAL A 224 -13.58 9.23 19.05
CA VAL A 224 -12.64 8.11 19.12
C VAL A 224 -12.07 7.80 17.73
N ALA A 225 -12.91 7.76 16.69
CA ALA A 225 -12.48 7.49 15.32
C ALA A 225 -11.48 8.53 14.80
N ILE A 226 -11.70 9.83 15.04
CA ILE A 226 -10.80 10.89 14.58
C ILE A 226 -9.45 10.82 15.30
N VAL A 227 -9.43 10.36 16.56
CA VAL A 227 -8.20 10.14 17.31
C VAL A 227 -7.39 9.00 16.68
N ILE A 228 -8.02 7.82 16.57
CA ILE A 228 -7.41 6.61 16.02
C ILE A 228 -6.93 6.84 14.60
N TRP A 229 -7.79 7.36 13.73
CA TRP A 229 -7.45 7.54 12.33
C TRP A 229 -6.33 8.55 12.17
N TYR A 230 -6.33 9.67 12.92
CA TYR A 230 -5.24 10.64 12.81
C TYR A 230 -3.88 10.02 13.16
N GLU A 231 -3.79 9.19 14.20
CA GLU A 231 -2.53 8.60 14.65
C GLU A 231 -2.01 7.57 13.65
N VAL A 232 -2.89 6.69 13.16
CA VAL A 232 -2.58 5.75 12.08
C VAL A 232 -2.15 6.49 10.80
N LEU A 233 -2.94 7.49 10.39
CA LEU A 233 -2.69 8.32 9.21
C LEU A 233 -1.32 9.00 9.29
N TYR A 234 -1.01 9.60 10.44
CA TYR A 234 0.20 10.36 10.66
C TYR A 234 1.44 9.48 10.66
N ALA A 235 1.42 8.35 11.39
CA ALA A 235 2.52 7.41 11.44
C ALA A 235 2.89 6.88 10.05
N VAL A 236 1.88 6.48 9.27
CA VAL A 236 2.12 5.98 7.92
C VAL A 236 2.57 7.09 6.97
N ASN A 237 2.00 8.29 7.07
CA ASN A 237 2.40 9.43 6.24
C ASN A 237 3.86 9.82 6.48
N LEU A 238 4.31 9.76 7.73
CA LEU A 238 5.70 10.02 8.07
C LEU A 238 6.62 9.02 7.37
N VAL A 239 6.36 7.72 7.50
CA VAL A 239 7.16 6.67 6.87
C VAL A 239 7.10 6.78 5.34
N SER A 240 5.90 6.99 4.78
CA SER A 240 5.68 7.17 3.33
C SER A 240 6.51 8.31 2.74
N LYS A 241 6.63 9.45 3.44
CA LYS A 241 7.49 10.57 3.01
C LYS A 241 8.97 10.21 3.00
N HIS A 242 9.45 9.48 4.00
CA HIS A 242 10.84 9.02 4.04
C HIS A 242 11.13 8.03 2.91
N LEU A 243 10.19 7.11 2.64
CA LEU A 243 10.31 6.13 1.55
C LEU A 243 10.30 6.76 0.15
N GLN A 244 9.77 7.98 0.02
CA GLN A 244 9.74 8.74 -1.23
C GLN A 244 10.93 9.71 -1.38
N ALA A 245 11.84 9.78 -0.41
CA ALA A 245 13.03 10.62 -0.51
C ALA A 245 13.95 10.12 -1.64
N LYS A 246 14.57 11.04 -2.38
CA LYS A 246 15.38 10.70 -3.57
C LYS A 246 16.64 9.92 -3.24
N ASP A 247 17.09 10.00 -2.00
CA ASP A 247 18.33 9.48 -1.43
C ASP A 247 18.09 8.35 -0.41
N ILE A 248 16.87 7.79 -0.36
CA ILE A 248 16.54 6.72 0.58
C ILE A 248 17.31 5.43 0.24
N LEU A 249 18.01 4.89 1.25
CA LEU A 249 18.63 3.57 1.18
C LEU A 249 17.63 2.49 1.59
N ILE A 250 17.67 1.32 0.95
CA ILE A 250 16.68 0.26 1.19
C ILE A 250 16.76 -0.31 2.61
N ASP A 251 17.93 -0.37 3.23
CA ASP A 251 18.03 -0.77 4.65
C ASP A 251 17.33 0.21 5.58
N VAL A 252 17.53 1.51 5.37
CA VAL A 252 16.78 2.55 6.09
C VAL A 252 15.28 2.41 5.80
N ALA A 253 14.89 2.12 4.56
CA ALA A 253 13.49 1.86 4.22
C ALA A 253 12.92 0.64 4.96
N ILE A 254 13.67 -0.46 5.05
CA ILE A 254 13.29 -1.67 5.80
C ILE A 254 13.10 -1.32 7.28
N GLU A 255 14.07 -0.64 7.89
CA GLU A 255 13.99 -0.23 9.31
C GLU A 255 12.75 0.64 9.58
N LYS A 256 12.44 1.60 8.69
CA LYS A 256 11.24 2.44 8.82
C LYS A 256 9.94 1.63 8.71
N VAL A 257 9.89 0.64 7.81
CA VAL A 257 8.72 -0.24 7.66
C VAL A 257 8.58 -1.17 8.85
N GLU A 258 9.67 -1.74 9.36
CA GLU A 258 9.67 -2.57 10.58
C GLU A 258 9.22 -1.77 11.81
N GLY A 259 9.69 -0.53 11.96
CA GLY A 259 9.22 0.39 13.00
C GLY A 259 7.73 0.69 12.89
N LEU A 260 7.22 0.89 11.67
CA LEU A 260 5.79 1.08 11.42
C LEU A 260 4.97 -0.17 11.77
N ILE A 261 5.49 -1.36 11.47
CA ILE A 261 4.85 -2.63 11.86
C ILE A 261 4.81 -2.77 13.40
N SER A 262 5.90 -2.42 14.09
CA SER A 262 5.92 -2.42 15.57
C SER A 262 4.87 -1.48 16.13
N PHE A 263 4.83 -0.24 15.62
CA PHE A 263 3.81 0.73 16.00
C PHE A 263 2.39 0.15 15.90
N PHE A 264 2.05 -0.51 14.78
CA PHE A 264 0.71 -1.10 14.63
C PHE A 264 0.43 -2.27 15.58
N LYS A 265 1.45 -3.06 15.93
CA LYS A 265 1.31 -4.15 16.91
C LYS A 265 1.05 -3.58 18.30
N ASP A 266 1.84 -2.60 18.72
CA ASP A 266 1.74 -1.99 20.03
C ASP A 266 0.43 -1.21 20.17
N TYR A 267 0.06 -0.46 19.13
CA TYR A 267 -1.19 0.33 19.09
C TYR A 267 -2.45 -0.52 19.13
N ARG A 268 -2.38 -1.80 18.72
CA ARG A 268 -3.51 -2.73 18.80
C ARG A 268 -3.80 -3.19 20.23
N GLU A 269 -2.77 -3.23 21.08
CA GLU A 269 -2.87 -3.74 22.45
C GLU A 269 -3.23 -2.64 23.46
N THR A 270 -3.16 -1.37 23.07
CA THR A 270 -3.63 -0.18 23.82
C THR A 270 -5.10 0.12 23.61
#